data_AF-A0A7X1U206-F1
#
_entry.id   AF-A0A7X1U206-F1
#
_cell.length_a   1.000
_cell.length_b   1.000
_cell.length_c   1.000
_cell.angle_alpha   90.00
_cell.angle_beta   90.00
_cell.angle_gamma   90.00
#
_symmetry.space_group_name_H-M   'P 1'
#
loop_
_entity.id
_entity.type
_entity.pdbx_description
1 polymer ?
#
loop_
_entity_poly.entity_id
_entity_poly.type
_entity_poly.pdbx_seq_one_letter_code
_entity_poly.pdbx_strand_id
1 'polypeptide(L)'
;MSTAEALHRGQESFERQAWGNAYSQLSAADRERPLDPDDLEHVAVAAYLSGRDAASEELWARAHHESLRLAERAHSVVAGGLRPMGKVTG
;
A
#
# COMPACT_ATOMS: atom_id res chain seq x y z
N MET A 1 -16.83 15.43 2.02
CA MET A 1 -15.44 15.26 2.47
C MET A 1 -14.74 14.51 1.36
N SER A 2 -13.65 15.05 0.82
CA SER A 2 -12.91 14.42 -0.26
C SER A 2 -12.09 13.24 0.24
N THR A 3 -11.73 12.31 -0.65
CA THR A 3 -10.86 11.17 -0.34
C THR A 3 -9.52 11.61 0.30
N ALA A 4 -8.95 12.72 -0.19
CA ALA A 4 -7.70 13.27 0.35
C ALA A 4 -7.86 13.80 1.79
N GLU A 5 -8.99 14.43 2.11
CA GLU A 5 -9.30 14.85 3.48
C GLU A 5 -9.49 13.65 4.41
N ALA A 6 -10.16 12.59 3.95
CA ALA A 6 -10.36 11.37 4.73
C ALA A 6 -9.02 10.65 4.98
N LEU A 7 -8.16 10.59 3.97
CA LEU A 7 -6.82 10.01 4.08
C LEU A 7 -5.97 10.76 5.11
N HIS A 8 -5.88 12.09 4.97
CA HIS A 8 -5.09 12.93 5.87
C HIS A 8 -5.55 12.80 7.33
N ARG A 9 -6.86 12.91 7.59
CA ARG A 9 -7.38 12.78 8.96
C ARG A 9 -7.18 11.36 9.51
N GLY A 10 -7.26 10.35 8.64
CA GLY A 10 -6.99 8.97 8.99
C GLY A 10 -5.54 8.76 9.44
N GLN A 11 -4.59 9.36 8.72
CA GLN A 11 -3.17 9.36 9.07
C GLN A 11 -2.91 10.12 10.39
N GLU A 12 -3.50 11.30 10.58
CA GLU A 12 -3.40 12.03 11.87
C GLU A 12 -3.98 11.22 13.04
N SER A 13 -5.09 10.51 12.81
CA SER A 13 -5.70 9.64 13.82
C SER A 13 -4.80 8.44 14.13
N PHE A 14 -4.12 7.91 13.13
CA PHE A 14 -3.16 6.80 13.28
C PHE A 14 -1.96 7.24 14.12
N GLU A 15 -1.36 8.39 13.82
CA GLU A 15 -0.24 8.96 14.59
C GLU A 15 -0.62 9.18 16.06
N ARG A 16 -1.87 9.58 16.33
CA ARG A 16 -2.41 9.78 17.68
C ARG A 16 -2.89 8.51 18.35
N GLN A 17 -2.72 7.34 17.72
CA GLN A 17 -3.16 6.04 18.22
C GLN A 17 -4.69 5.94 18.43
N ALA A 18 -5.46 6.77 17.74
CA ALA A 18 -6.91 6.74 17.74
C ALA A 18 -7.41 5.66 16.74
N TRP A 19 -7.08 4.40 17.02
CA TRP A 19 -7.17 3.29 16.07
C TRP A 19 -8.55 3.13 15.41
N GLY A 20 -9.63 3.24 16.17
CA GLY A 20 -10.99 3.13 15.60
C GLY A 20 -11.33 4.27 14.62
N ASN A 21 -10.84 5.47 14.89
CA ASN A 21 -11.00 6.63 14.01
C ASN A 21 -10.11 6.50 12.77
N ALA A 22 -8.86 6.10 12.96
CA ALA A 22 -7.91 5.83 11.87
C ALA A 22 -8.48 4.78 10.91
N TYR A 23 -8.92 3.62 11.43
CA TYR A 23 -9.55 2.57 10.63
C TYR A 23 -10.74 3.09 9.84
N SER A 24 -11.65 3.82 10.48
CA SER A 24 -12.88 4.31 9.82
C SER A 24 -12.57 5.28 8.69
N GLN A 25 -11.62 6.19 8.90
CA GLN A 25 -11.28 7.25 7.94
C GLN A 25 -10.41 6.73 6.79
N LEU A 26 -9.39 5.92 7.09
CA LEU A 26 -8.55 5.30 6.06
C LEU A 26 -9.36 4.29 5.23
N SER A 27 -10.22 3.48 5.85
CA SER A 27 -11.12 2.57 5.09
C SER A 27 -12.12 3.33 4.24
N ALA A 28 -12.53 4.53 4.65
CA ALA A 28 -13.37 5.39 3.81
C ALA A 28 -12.60 5.93 2.61
N ALA A 29 -11.34 6.33 2.81
CA ALA A 29 -10.47 6.74 1.71
C ALA A 29 -10.26 5.59 0.71
N ASP A 30 -9.97 4.38 1.20
CA ASP A 30 -9.75 3.19 0.39
C ASP A 30 -10.96 2.78 -0.47
N ARG A 31 -12.17 2.90 0.09
CA ARG A 31 -13.42 2.61 -0.65
C ARG A 31 -13.65 3.56 -1.83
N GLU A 32 -13.20 4.81 -1.70
CA GLU A 32 -13.34 5.82 -2.76
C GLU A 32 -12.20 5.74 -3.78
N ARG A 33 -10.97 5.47 -3.29
CA ARG A 33 -9.79 5.29 -4.12
C ARG A 33 -8.89 4.24 -3.46
N PRO A 34 -8.53 3.15 -4.19
CA PRO A 34 -7.60 2.17 -3.67
C PRO A 34 -6.33 2.82 -3.14
N LEU A 35 -5.97 2.51 -1.90
CA LEU A 35 -4.76 3.03 -1.26
C LEU A 35 -3.52 2.29 -1.79
N ASP A 36 -2.36 2.93 -1.65
CA ASP A 36 -1.08 2.25 -1.85
C ASP A 36 -0.80 1.26 -0.72
N PRO A 37 0.18 0.34 -0.90
CA PRO A 37 0.46 -0.69 0.09
C PRO A 37 0.80 -0.15 1.48
N ASP A 38 1.52 0.98 1.58
CA ASP A 38 1.96 1.52 2.87
C ASP A 38 0.75 2.04 3.66
N ASP A 39 -0.15 2.76 2.99
CA ASP A 39 -1.41 3.21 3.60
C ASP A 39 -2.35 2.03 3.91
N LEU A 40 -2.34 0.96 3.11
CA LEU A 40 -3.07 -0.27 3.41
C LEU A 40 -2.58 -0.96 4.68
N GLU A 41 -1.26 -0.97 4.93
CA GLU A 41 -0.68 -1.49 6.17
C GLU A 41 -1.16 -0.67 7.37
N HIS A 42 -1.25 0.66 7.26
CA HIS A 42 -1.81 1.50 8.31
C HIS A 42 -3.27 1.16 8.63
N VAL A 43 -4.10 0.88 7.60
CA VAL A 43 -5.49 0.45 7.82
C VAL A 43 -5.54 -0.90 8.55
N ALA A 44 -4.70 -1.85 8.14
CA ALA A 44 -4.64 -3.19 8.73
C ALA A 44 -4.22 -3.14 10.21
N VAL A 45 -3.19 -2.35 10.54
CA VAL A 45 -2.75 -2.14 11.93
C VAL A 45 -3.86 -1.49 12.76
N ALA A 46 -4.52 -0.45 12.23
CA ALA A 46 -5.63 0.19 12.92
C ALA A 46 -6.82 -0.76 13.15
N ALA A 47 -7.11 -1.66 12.19
CA ALA A 47 -8.13 -2.70 12.32
C ALA A 47 -7.78 -3.68 13.44
N TYR A 48 -6.57 -4.23 13.43
CA TYR A 48 -6.08 -5.18 14.43
C TYR A 48 -6.12 -4.57 15.85
N LEU A 49 -5.55 -3.38 16.02
CA LEU A 49 -5.52 -2.69 17.31
C LEU A 49 -6.91 -2.22 17.79
N SER A 50 -7.92 -2.27 16.91
CA SER A 50 -9.32 -2.00 17.26
C SER A 50 -10.16 -3.28 17.37
N GLY A 51 -9.56 -4.47 17.37
CA GLY A 51 -10.23 -5.77 17.52
C GLY A 51 -10.99 -6.26 16.29
N ARG A 52 -10.58 -5.83 15.08
CA ARG A 52 -11.18 -6.23 13.80
C ARG A 52 -10.26 -7.19 13.04
N ASP A 53 -10.00 -8.34 13.63
CA ASP A 53 -8.97 -9.28 13.17
C ASP A 53 -9.18 -9.72 11.71
N ALA A 54 -10.39 -10.16 11.34
CA ALA A 54 -10.69 -10.58 9.98
C ALA A 54 -10.44 -9.48 8.93
N ALA A 55 -10.76 -8.22 9.27
CA ALA A 55 -10.49 -7.10 8.39
C ALA A 55 -8.98 -6.81 8.27
N SER A 56 -8.22 -6.96 9.37
CA SER A 56 -6.76 -6.80 9.32
C SER A 56 -6.08 -7.83 8.43
N GLU A 57 -6.51 -9.09 8.49
CA GLU A 57 -5.97 -10.17 7.65
C GLU A 57 -6.20 -9.89 6.15
N GLU A 58 -7.41 -9.47 5.79
CA GLU A 58 -7.74 -9.10 4.41
C GLU A 58 -6.91 -7.90 3.91
N LEU A 59 -6.76 -6.88 4.76
CA LEU A 59 -6.01 -5.67 4.42
C LEU A 59 -4.51 -5.95 4.24
N TRP A 60 -3.89 -6.76 5.12
CA TRP A 60 -2.50 -7.16 4.96
C TRP A 60 -2.28 -8.03 3.73
N ALA A 61 -3.18 -8.97 3.44
CA ALA A 61 -3.09 -9.77 2.22
C ALA A 61 -3.14 -8.88 0.97
N ARG A 62 -4.02 -7.87 0.95
CA ARG A 62 -4.12 -6.91 -0.16
C ARG A 62 -2.87 -6.04 -0.27
N ALA A 63 -2.35 -5.51 0.84
CA ALA A 63 -1.11 -4.73 0.84
C ALA A 63 0.05 -5.55 0.25
N HIS A 64 0.19 -6.81 0.67
CA HIS A 64 1.21 -7.71 0.16
C HIS A 64 1.10 -7.97 -1.35
N HIS A 65 -0.12 -8.25 -1.85
CA HIS A 65 -0.34 -8.46 -3.28
C HIS A 65 0.00 -7.21 -4.12
N GLU A 66 -0.36 -6.01 -3.65
CA GLU A 66 -0.04 -4.78 -4.37
C GLU A 66 1.47 -4.47 -4.33
N SER A 67 2.16 -4.73 -3.22
CA SER A 67 3.61 -4.62 -3.14
C SER A 67 4.32 -5.54 -4.15
N LEU A 68 3.87 -6.79 -4.29
CA LEU A 68 4.40 -7.71 -5.31
C LEU A 68 4.18 -7.18 -6.72
N ARG A 69 2.96 -6.71 -7.02
CA ARG A 69 2.61 -6.12 -8.32
C ARG A 69 3.49 -4.92 -8.67
N LEU A 70 3.82 -4.06 -7.70
CA LEU A 70 4.69 -2.91 -7.90
C LEU A 70 6.16 -3.33 -8.11
N ALA A 71 6.64 -4.33 -7.36
CA ALA A 71 7.99 -4.87 -7.52
C ALA A 71 8.21 -5.49 -8.91
N GLU A 72 7.24 -6.25 -9.42
CA GLU A 72 7.29 -6.85 -10.75
C GLU A 72 7.37 -5.79 -11.87
N ARG A 73 6.62 -4.69 -11.72
CA ARG A 73 6.66 -3.56 -12.66
C ARG A 73 8.02 -2.87 -12.67
N ALA A 74 8.62 -2.68 -11.50
CA ALA A 74 9.96 -2.10 -11.37
C ALA A 74 11.04 -3.00 -12.01
N HIS A 75 10.90 -4.34 -11.85
CA HIS A 75 11.84 -5.30 -12.42
C HIS A 75 11.80 -5.34 -13.96
N SER A 76 10.62 -5.15 -14.56
CA SER A 76 10.44 -5.16 -16.03
C SER A 76 11.24 -4.08 -16.78
N VAL A 77 11.76 -3.04 -16.10
CA VAL A 77 12.48 -1.93 -16.75
C VAL A 77 13.98 -2.22 -16.92
N VAL A 78 14.56 -3.22 -16.25
CA VAL A 78 16.02 -3.49 -16.27
C VAL A 78 16.45 -4.43 -17.41
N ALA A 79 15.52 -5.04 -18.16
CA ALA A 79 15.85 -6.03 -19.20
C ALA A 79 16.13 -5.46 -20.62
N GLY A 80 16.40 -4.15 -20.76
CA GLY A 80 16.72 -3.52 -22.06
C GLY A 80 18.20 -3.23 -22.33
N GLY A 81 19.09 -3.51 -21.37
CA GLY A 81 20.45 -2.95 -21.34
C GLY A 81 21.61 -3.93 -21.57
N LEU A 82 21.42 -5.10 -22.18
CA LEU A 82 22.56 -5.94 -22.54
C LEU A 82 23.05 -5.63 -23.96
N ARG A 83 23.94 -4.65 -24.05
CA ARG A 83 24.71 -4.31 -25.25
C ARG A 83 25.48 -5.55 -25.73
N PRO A 84 25.32 -6.02 -26.98
CA PRO A 84 26.10 -7.16 -27.46
C PRO A 84 27.56 -6.75 -27.56
N MET A 85 28.44 -7.46 -26.83
CA MET A 85 29.89 -7.33 -27.01
C MET A 85 30.22 -7.76 -28.44
N GLY A 86 30.60 -6.78 -29.26
CA GLY A 86 31.08 -7.00 -30.61
C GLY A 86 32.24 -7.98 -30.61
N LYS A 87 32.19 -8.96 -31.50
CA LYS A 87 33.26 -9.92 -31.69
C LYS A 87 34.53 -9.18 -32.14
N VAL A 88 35.59 -9.29 -31.34
CA VAL A 88 36.97 -9.05 -31.80
C VAL A 88 37.25 -10.02 -32.94
N THR A 89 37.56 -9.48 -34.11
CA THR A 89 38.05 -10.25 -35.26
C THR A 89 39.26 -9.54 -35.83
N GLY A 90 40.38 -10.25 -35.89
CA GLY A 90 41.50 -10.01 -36.82
C GLY A 90 42.54 -9.02 -36.35
#